data_AF-A0AAD8HN75-F1
#
_entry.id   AF-A0AAD8HN75-F1
#
_cell.length_a   1.000
_cell.length_b   1.000
_cell.length_c   1.000
_cell.angle_alpha   90.00
_cell.angle_beta   90.00
_cell.angle_gamma   90.00
#
_symmetry.space_group_name_H-M   'P 1'
#
loop_
_entity.id
_entity.type
_entity.pdbx_description
1 polymer ?
#
loop_
_entity_poly.entity_id
_entity_poly.type
_entity_poly.pdbx_seq_one_letter_code
_entity_poly.pdbx_strand_id
1 'polypeptide(L)'
;MEGAGFHHSSKIAAFDFDQCLAKTSLRRGAGLRVHFKNTRETAHAIRKLPLIKAKRYLEDVLAHKKAIPFTRFCIGVGRTAQAKNRHSNGQGRWPAKSAKFILDLLKNAEETEENSGKNS
;
A
#
# COMPACT_ATOMS: atom_id res chain seq x y z
N MET A 1 19.02 20.08 53.67
CA MET A 1 18.43 18.89 53.03
C MET A 1 17.82 19.39 51.72
N GLU A 2 18.63 19.64 50.68
CA GLU A 2 18.95 18.67 49.59
C GLU A 2 17.66 18.19 48.91
N GLY A 3 17.37 18.33 47.61
CA GLY A 3 18.09 18.78 46.42
C GLY A 3 17.11 18.73 45.22
N ALA A 4 17.50 19.28 44.08
CA ALA A 4 16.72 19.34 42.83
C ALA A 4 16.44 17.96 42.19
N GLY A 5 15.40 17.85 41.35
CA GLY A 5 15.12 16.66 40.54
C GLY A 5 14.24 16.93 39.31
N PHE A 6 14.90 17.19 38.18
CA PHE A 6 14.39 17.37 36.82
C PHE A 6 13.91 16.02 36.21
N HIS A 7 12.88 16.06 35.36
CA HIS A 7 12.57 15.15 34.22
C HIS A 7 12.48 13.62 34.43
N HIS A 8 11.33 13.05 34.05
CA HIS A 8 11.30 11.75 33.36
C HIS A 8 10.44 11.84 32.09
N SER A 9 11.17 11.93 30.98
CA SER A 9 10.75 11.77 29.59
C SER A 9 9.84 10.55 29.40
N SER A 10 8.59 10.76 28.98
CA SER A 10 7.86 9.75 28.23
C SER A 10 8.56 9.62 26.87
N LYS A 11 9.48 8.67 26.82
CA LYS A 11 10.17 8.21 25.61
C LYS A 11 9.14 8.05 24.49
N ILE A 12 9.07 9.03 23.59
CA ILE A 12 8.70 8.75 22.21
C ILE A 12 9.73 7.70 21.81
N ALA A 13 9.28 6.45 21.64
CA ALA A 13 10.13 5.39 21.13
C ALA A 13 10.83 5.98 19.91
N ALA A 14 12.16 6.14 19.98
CA ALA A 14 12.95 6.53 18.85
C ALA A 14 12.58 5.52 17.76
N PHE A 15 11.88 5.97 16.73
CA PHE A 15 11.62 5.16 15.57
C PHE A 15 12.98 4.98 14.93
N ASP A 16 13.69 3.92 15.30
CA ASP A 16 15.04 3.62 14.82
C ASP A 16 14.98 3.40 13.31
N PHE A 17 15.19 4.51 12.59
CA PHE A 17 15.04 4.62 11.15
C PHE A 17 15.99 3.68 10.41
N ASP A 18 17.19 3.46 10.96
CA ASP A 18 18.19 2.53 10.42
C ASP A 18 17.74 1.06 10.49
N GLN A 19 17.06 0.66 11.57
CA GLN A 19 16.55 -0.70 11.69
C GLN A 19 15.33 -0.92 10.77
N CYS A 20 14.59 0.13 10.44
CA CYS A 20 13.49 0.09 9.48
C CYS A 20 14.02 -0.08 8.03
N LEU A 21 15.09 0.62 7.65
CA LEU A 21 15.75 0.45 6.35
C LEU A 21 16.26 -0.98 6.14
N ALA A 22 16.91 -1.55 7.15
CA ALA A 22 17.38 -2.93 7.09
C ALA A 22 16.24 -3.95 6.91
N LYS A 23 15.00 -3.64 7.32
CA LYS A 23 13.83 -4.54 7.25
C LYS A 23 12.91 -4.25 6.06
N THR A 24 13.32 -3.43 5.10
CA THR A 24 12.49 -3.06 3.94
C THR A 24 13.10 -3.56 2.63
N SER A 25 12.29 -4.21 1.80
CA SER A 25 12.61 -4.45 0.39
C SER A 25 12.08 -3.33 -0.51
N LEU A 26 12.94 -2.86 -1.41
CA LEU A 26 12.57 -1.93 -2.47
C LEU A 26 12.57 -2.64 -3.82
N ARG A 27 11.41 -2.70 -4.47
CA ARG A 27 11.28 -3.14 -5.87
C ARG A 27 10.73 -1.99 -6.73
N ARG A 28 11.34 -1.76 -7.90
CA ARG A 28 10.96 -0.71 -8.85
C ARG A 28 10.79 -1.30 -10.25
N GLY A 29 9.73 -0.91 -10.95
CA GLY A 29 9.57 -1.14 -12.38
C GLY A 29 9.53 0.21 -13.13
N ALA A 30 10.33 0.34 -14.19
CA ALA A 30 10.40 1.55 -15.03
C ALA A 30 9.90 1.26 -16.46
N GLY A 31 9.43 2.30 -17.17
CA GLY A 31 9.05 2.18 -18.59
C GLY A 31 7.76 1.38 -18.88
N LEU A 32 6.85 1.31 -17.91
CA LEU A 32 5.69 0.43 -17.97
C LEU A 32 4.57 1.02 -18.83
N ARG A 33 4.01 0.21 -19.75
CA ARG A 33 2.80 0.54 -20.54
C ARG A 33 1.51 0.38 -19.72
N VAL A 34 1.46 1.04 -18.56
CA VAL A 34 0.28 1.12 -17.69
C VAL A 34 -0.20 2.56 -17.57
N HIS A 35 -1.51 2.76 -17.41
CA HIS A 35 -2.05 4.10 -17.28
C HIS A 35 -1.73 4.68 -15.90
N PHE A 36 -0.94 5.74 -15.86
CA PHE A 36 -0.45 6.37 -14.63
C PHE A 36 -1.54 6.59 -13.58
N LYS A 37 -2.67 7.18 -13.98
CA LYS A 37 -3.77 7.50 -13.04
C LYS A 37 -4.30 6.24 -12.35
N ASN A 38 -4.43 5.12 -13.06
CA ASN A 38 -4.97 3.89 -12.51
C ASN A 38 -3.98 3.23 -11.55
N THR A 39 -2.71 3.22 -11.90
CA THR A 39 -1.64 2.65 -11.07
C THR A 39 -1.48 3.45 -9.77
N ARG A 40 -1.59 4.78 -9.82
CA ARG A 40 -1.54 5.66 -8.64
C ARG A 40 -2.68 5.38 -7.66
N GLU A 41 -3.92 5.27 -8.14
CA GLU A 41 -5.05 4.95 -7.25
C GLU A 41 -4.95 3.53 -6.68
N THR A 42 -4.48 2.57 -7.49
CA THR A 42 -4.26 1.19 -7.04
C THR A 42 -3.19 1.11 -5.96
N ALA A 43 -2.05 1.77 -6.15
CA ALA A 43 -0.97 1.85 -5.17
C ALA A 43 -1.45 2.56 -3.89
N HIS A 44 -2.24 3.62 -4.02
CA HIS A 44 -2.81 4.31 -2.86
C HIS A 44 -3.75 3.41 -2.05
N ALA A 45 -4.53 2.55 -2.72
CA ALA A 45 -5.45 1.63 -2.06
C ALA A 45 -4.73 0.57 -1.20
N ILE A 46 -3.48 0.22 -1.52
CA ILE A 46 -2.71 -0.84 -0.83
C ILE A 46 -1.65 -0.31 0.16
N ARG A 47 -1.33 0.99 0.16
CA ARG A 47 -0.20 1.60 0.90
C ARG A 47 -0.12 1.31 2.40
N LYS A 48 -1.23 0.95 3.05
CA LYS A 48 -1.29 0.65 4.50
C LYS A 48 -1.84 -0.74 4.80
N LEU A 49 -1.84 -1.63 3.81
CA LEU A 49 -2.31 -3.00 3.99
C LEU A 49 -1.12 -3.93 4.24
N PRO A 50 -1.26 -4.93 5.13
CA PRO A 50 -0.27 -6.00 5.21
C PRO A 50 -0.27 -6.79 3.90
N LEU A 51 0.88 -7.35 3.57
CA LEU A 51 1.18 -7.94 2.27
C LEU A 51 0.16 -9.00 1.82
N ILE A 52 -0.21 -9.91 2.72
CA ILE A 52 -1.23 -10.96 2.47
C ILE A 52 -2.58 -10.34 2.10
N LYS A 53 -3.01 -9.28 2.82
CA LYS A 53 -4.27 -8.59 2.52
C LYS A 53 -4.18 -7.81 1.23
N ALA A 54 -3.02 -7.23 0.91
CA ALA A 54 -2.80 -6.49 -0.33
C ALA A 54 -2.92 -7.41 -1.56
N LYS A 55 -2.28 -8.59 -1.53
CA LYS A 55 -2.39 -9.61 -2.59
C LYS A 55 -3.83 -10.06 -2.83
N ARG A 56 -4.50 -10.49 -1.77
CA ARG A 56 -5.90 -10.91 -1.83
C ARG A 56 -6.81 -9.79 -2.35
N TYR A 57 -6.53 -8.54 -1.97
CA TYR A 57 -7.29 -7.39 -2.47
C TYR A 57 -7.10 -7.19 -3.98
N LEU A 58 -5.88 -7.32 -4.49
CA LEU A 58 -5.60 -7.19 -5.92
C LEU A 58 -6.24 -8.34 -6.72
N GLU A 59 -6.25 -9.56 -6.20
CA GLU A 59 -6.97 -10.70 -6.80
C GLU A 59 -8.48 -10.48 -6.83
N ASP A 60 -9.06 -9.97 -5.74
CA ASP A 60 -10.49 -9.59 -5.69
C ASP A 60 -10.83 -8.49 -6.70
N VAL A 61 -9.90 -7.57 -6.98
CA VAL A 61 -10.06 -6.53 -8.02
C VAL A 61 -10.05 -7.15 -9.42
N LEU A 62 -9.17 -8.12 -9.68
CA LEU A 62 -9.13 -8.86 -10.95
C LEU A 62 -10.39 -9.69 -11.17
N ALA A 63 -10.94 -10.26 -10.08
CA ALA A 63 -12.21 -10.96 -10.09
C ALA A 63 -13.44 -10.04 -10.09
N HIS A 64 -13.25 -8.71 -10.16
CA HIS A 64 -14.31 -7.69 -10.11
C HIS A 64 -15.19 -7.73 -8.84
N LYS A 65 -14.73 -8.40 -7.77
CA LYS A 65 -15.43 -8.50 -6.49
C LYS A 65 -15.28 -7.22 -5.67
N LYS A 66 -14.15 -6.53 -5.81
CA LYS A 66 -13.86 -5.26 -5.12
C LYS A 66 -13.39 -4.20 -6.12
N ALA A 67 -13.96 -3.01 -6.01
CA ALA A 67 -13.56 -1.87 -6.82
C ALA A 67 -12.46 -1.04 -6.14
N ILE A 68 -11.54 -0.50 -6.93
CA ILE A 68 -10.55 0.45 -6.45
C ILE A 68 -11.18 1.85 -6.41
N PRO A 69 -11.19 2.52 -5.24
CA PRO A 69 -11.72 3.88 -5.14
C PRO A 69 -10.79 4.86 -5.87
N PHE A 70 -11.36 5.74 -6.68
CA PHE A 70 -10.61 6.82 -7.33
C PHE A 70 -10.77 8.10 -6.51
N THR A 71 -9.66 8.58 -5.93
CA THR A 71 -9.65 9.67 -4.94
C THR A 71 -9.26 11.02 -5.54
N ARG A 72 -8.16 11.08 -6.31
CA ARG A 72 -7.70 12.35 -6.94
C ARG A 72 -8.00 12.39 -8.43
N PHE A 73 -7.95 11.26 -9.13
CA PHE A 73 -8.28 11.21 -10.56
C PHE A 73 -9.74 10.80 -10.80
N CYS A 74 -10.68 11.53 -10.21
CA CYS A 74 -12.09 11.18 -10.15
C CYS A 74 -12.97 11.78 -11.28
N ILE A 75 -12.43 12.69 -12.10
CA ILE A 75 -13.17 13.34 -13.19
C ILE A 75 -13.56 12.30 -14.25
N GLY A 76 -14.85 12.19 -14.56
CA GLY A 76 -15.39 11.25 -15.55
C GLY A 76 -15.41 9.78 -15.11
N VAL A 77 -15.22 9.49 -13.82
CA VAL A 77 -15.28 8.13 -13.29
C VAL A 77 -16.68 7.78 -12.81
N GLY A 78 -17.22 6.66 -13.28
CA GLY A 78 -18.52 6.13 -12.84
C GLY A 78 -18.55 5.79 -11.35
N ARG A 79 -19.75 5.84 -10.77
CA ARG A 79 -20.00 5.49 -9.37
C ARG A 79 -20.36 4.01 -9.25
N THR A 80 -19.80 3.34 -8.25
CA THR A 80 -20.00 1.91 -8.01
C THR A 80 -20.33 1.69 -6.53
N ALA A 81 -21.35 0.87 -6.24
CA ALA A 81 -21.76 0.58 -4.85
C ALA A 81 -20.60 0.01 -4.00
N GLN A 82 -19.75 -0.83 -4.59
CA GLN A 82 -18.57 -1.40 -3.93
C GLN A 82 -17.55 -0.33 -3.47
N ALA A 83 -17.45 0.80 -4.18
CA ALA A 83 -16.54 1.89 -3.85
C ALA A 83 -17.07 2.76 -2.71
N LYS A 84 -18.40 2.82 -2.50
CA LYS A 84 -19.02 3.59 -1.42
C LYS A 84 -18.54 3.15 -0.04
N ASN A 85 -18.34 1.85 0.15
CA ASN A 85 -17.86 1.29 1.43
C ASN A 85 -16.41 1.67 1.75
N ARG A 86 -15.65 2.19 0.78
CA ARG A 86 -14.23 2.53 0.92
C ARG A 86 -13.94 4.01 0.77
N HIS A 87 -14.80 4.77 0.10
CA HIS A 87 -14.62 6.20 -0.08
C HIS A 87 -15.96 6.91 -0.30
N SER A 88 -16.10 8.10 0.31
CA SER A 88 -17.33 8.92 0.31
C SER A 88 -17.81 9.29 -1.10
N ASN A 89 -16.89 9.49 -2.05
CA ASN A 89 -17.23 9.83 -3.43
C ASN A 89 -17.95 8.70 -4.19
N GLY A 90 -17.87 7.46 -3.71
CA GLY A 90 -18.51 6.30 -4.33
C GLY A 90 -18.02 5.99 -5.75
N GLN A 91 -16.92 6.61 -6.20
CA GLN A 91 -16.34 6.42 -7.53
C GLN A 91 -15.24 5.35 -7.48
N GLY A 92 -15.30 4.40 -8.41
CA GLY A 92 -14.31 3.33 -8.47
C GLY A 92 -14.33 2.54 -9.77
N ARG A 93 -13.20 1.90 -10.07
CA ARG A 93 -12.99 1.08 -11.28
C ARG A 93 -12.20 -0.18 -10.94
N TRP A 94 -12.10 -1.09 -11.91
CA TRP A 94 -11.29 -2.31 -11.83
C TRP A 94 -10.12 -2.25 -12.82
N PRO A 95 -9.00 -1.60 -12.47
CA PRO A 95 -7.86 -1.47 -13.37
C PRO A 95 -7.05 -2.77 -13.46
N ALA A 96 -7.51 -3.73 -14.26
CA ALA A 96 -6.92 -5.06 -14.35
C ALA A 96 -5.43 -5.05 -14.72
N LYS A 97 -5.01 -4.23 -15.69
CA LYS A 97 -3.60 -4.17 -16.12
C LYS A 97 -2.67 -3.63 -15.01
N SER A 98 -3.09 -2.59 -14.29
CA SER A 98 -2.32 -2.04 -13.17
C SER A 98 -2.28 -2.99 -11.98
N ALA A 99 -3.39 -3.66 -11.69
CA ALA A 99 -3.48 -4.62 -10.58
C ALA A 99 -2.56 -5.83 -10.78
N LYS A 100 -2.54 -6.42 -11.99
CA LYS A 100 -1.61 -7.51 -12.35
C LYS A 100 -0.16 -7.09 -12.13
N PHE A 101 0.22 -5.93 -12.67
CA PHE A 101 1.59 -5.45 -12.56
C PHE A 101 2.04 -5.24 -11.11
N ILE A 102 1.18 -4.65 -10.28
CA ILE A 102 1.49 -4.46 -8.85
C ILE A 102 1.59 -5.81 -8.14
N LEU A 103 0.75 -6.78 -8.48
CA LEU A 103 0.79 -8.12 -7.91
C LEU A 103 2.09 -8.84 -8.26
N ASP A 104 2.59 -8.68 -9.49
CA ASP A 104 3.89 -9.22 -9.91
C ASP A 104 5.04 -8.55 -9.13
N LEU A 105 4.98 -7.23 -8.92
CA LEU A 105 5.96 -6.54 -8.08
C LEU A 105 5.97 -7.05 -6.63
N LEU A 106 4.79 -7.31 -6.05
CA LEU A 106 4.68 -7.81 -4.68
C LEU A 106 5.21 -9.24 -4.55
N LYS A 107 4.98 -10.11 -5.55
CA LYS A 107 5.54 -11.47 -5.58
C LYS A 107 7.07 -11.44 -5.64
N ASN A 108 7.63 -10.64 -6.54
CA ASN A 108 9.08 -10.50 -6.67
C ASN A 108 9.71 -9.87 -5.40
N ALA A 109 8.97 -9.01 -4.69
CA ALA A 109 9.43 -8.47 -3.41
C ALA A 109 9.49 -9.57 -2.33
N GLU A 110 8.46 -10.40 -2.21
CA GLU A 110 8.43 -11.52 -1.26
C GLU A 110 9.55 -12.53 -1.47
N GLU A 111 9.81 -12.93 -2.72
CA GLU A 111 10.91 -13.85 -3.04
C GLU A 111 12.27 -13.31 -2.57
N THR A 112 12.39 -11.98 -2.49
CA THR A 112 13.61 -11.32 -1.98
C THR A 112 13.69 -11.34 -0.46
N GLU A 113 12.56 -11.15 0.22
CA GLU A 113 12.47 -11.16 1.68
C GLU A 113 12.75 -12.56 2.21
N GLU A 114 12.20 -13.60 1.58
CA GLU A 114 12.48 -15.00 1.92
C GLU A 114 13.96 -15.34 1.72
N ASN A 115 14.56 -14.87 0.62
CA ASN A 115 15.98 -15.08 0.36
C ASN A 115 16.92 -14.20 1.23
N SER A 116 16.41 -13.13 1.85
CA SER A 116 17.20 -12.22 2.70
C SER A 116 16.98 -12.42 4.20
N GLY A 117 16.14 -13.39 4.62
CA GLY A 117 16.03 -13.84 6.01
C GLY A 117 15.40 -12.82 6.97
N LYS A 118 14.63 -11.85 6.45
CA LYS A 118 14.01 -10.76 7.22
C LYS A 118 12.53 -11.05 7.48
N ASN A 119 12.23 -12.15 8.15
CA ASN A 119 10.83 -12.48 8.45
C ASN A 119 10.29 -11.60 9.60
N SER A 120 9.05 -11.12 9.39
CA SER A 120 8.28 -10.14 10.17
C SER A 120 7.94 -10.56 11.60
#